data_AF-A0A2N9XYQ0-F1
#
_entry.id   AF-A0A2N9XYQ0-F1
#
_cell.length_a   1.000
_cell.length_b   1.000
_cell.length_c   1.000
_cell.angle_alpha   90.00
_cell.angle_beta   90.00
_cell.angle_gamma   90.00
#
_symmetry.space_group_name_H-M   'P 1'
#
loop_
_entity.id
_entity.type
_entity.pdbx_description
1 polymer ?
#
loop_
_entity_poly.entity_id
_entity_poly.type
_entity_poly.pdbx_seq_one_letter_code
_entity_poly.pdbx_strand_id
1 'polypeptide(L)'
;MVLLAVGMIGDSSIPVIMLILGMQLATLHIRQIEVAKISFALVIRLLISPLWAVLLVYFMPIDLMSKKVLIVLAAMPTAANTTLLSVQFNTRPQLVSTATFISTVLSLITLPVVLMLVQPPIMHL
;
A
#
# COMPACT_ATOMS: atom_id res chain seq x y z
N MET A 1 28.20 10.20 -14.58
CA MET A 1 27.16 10.60 -15.55
C MET A 1 26.17 9.48 -15.85
N VAL A 2 26.60 8.26 -16.19
CA VAL A 2 25.68 7.12 -16.44
C VAL A 2 24.75 6.81 -15.25
N LEU A 3 25.27 6.83 -14.01
CA LEU A 3 24.46 6.57 -12.81
C LEU A 3 23.35 7.63 -12.59
N LEU A 4 23.60 8.89 -12.94
CA LEU A 4 22.60 9.95 -12.88
C LEU A 4 21.49 9.74 -13.91
N ALA A 5 21.85 9.37 -15.14
CA ALA A 5 20.87 9.06 -16.19
C ALA A 5 19.98 7.87 -15.80
N VAL A 6 20.56 6.81 -15.24
CA VAL A 6 19.80 5.65 -14.72
C VAL A 6 18.90 6.05 -13.54
N GLY A 7 19.41 6.87 -12.62
CA GLY A 7 18.63 7.40 -11.49
C GLY A 7 17.40 8.18 -11.95
N MET A 8 17.55 9.10 -12.91
CA MET A 8 16.44 9.90 -13.44
C MET A 8 15.35 9.04 -14.11
N ILE A 9 15.75 7.98 -14.82
CA ILE A 9 14.79 7.02 -15.41
C ILE A 9 14.09 6.22 -14.31
N GLY A 10 14.83 5.82 -13.28
CA GLY A 10 14.27 5.13 -12.10
C GLY A 10 13.22 5.98 -11.38
N ASP A 11 13.54 7.24 -11.09
CA ASP A 11 12.63 8.17 -10.41
C ASP A 11 11.37 8.46 -11.24
N SER A 12 11.49 8.47 -12.56
CA SER A 12 10.37 8.62 -13.49
C SER A 12 9.45 7.38 -13.55
N SER A 13 9.87 6.24 -13.01
CA SER A 13 9.06 5.01 -13.05
C SER A 13 7.82 5.11 -12.16
N ILE A 14 7.91 5.80 -11.01
CA ILE A 14 6.78 6.00 -10.10
C ILE A 14 5.60 6.71 -10.80
N PRO A 15 5.78 7.91 -11.40
CA PRO A 15 4.68 8.59 -12.09
C PRO A 15 4.16 7.79 -13.29
N VAL A 16 5.02 7.06 -14.03
CA VAL A 16 4.58 6.19 -15.13
C VAL A 16 3.66 5.07 -14.62
N ILE A 17 4.02 4.42 -13.51
CA ILE A 17 3.18 3.38 -12.90
C ILE A 17 1.84 3.97 -12.43
N MET A 18 1.86 5.19 -11.85
CA MET A 18 0.64 5.87 -11.43
C MET A 18 -0.26 6.25 -12.61
N LEU A 19 0.33 6.65 -13.75
CA LEU A 19 -0.43 6.86 -14.99
C LEU A 19 -1.05 5.57 -15.50
N ILE A 20 -0.30 4.46 -15.49
CA ILE A 20 -0.84 3.13 -15.86
C ILE A 20 -2.01 2.76 -14.96
N LEU A 21 -1.87 2.93 -13.64
CA LEU A 21 -2.97 2.70 -12.71
C LEU A 21 -4.20 3.54 -13.08
N GLY A 22 -4.01 4.83 -13.38
CA GLY A 22 -5.08 5.72 -13.85
C GLY A 22 -5.76 5.24 -15.15
N MET A 23 -4.99 4.79 -16.14
CA MET A 23 -5.53 4.21 -17.37
C MET A 23 -6.33 2.94 -17.10
N GLN A 24 -5.86 2.07 -16.20
CA GLN A 24 -6.60 0.87 -15.79
C GLN A 24 -7.94 1.25 -15.12
N LEU A 25 -7.96 2.31 -14.32
CA LEU A 25 -9.19 2.87 -13.73
C LEU A 25 -10.13 3.48 -14.77
N ALA A 26 -9.61 4.13 -15.81
CA ALA A 26 -10.45 4.73 -16.85
C ALA A 26 -11.23 3.68 -17.68
N THR A 27 -10.68 2.46 -17.80
CA THR A 27 -11.34 1.35 -18.53
C THR A 27 -12.29 0.52 -17.65
N LEU A 28 -12.37 0.83 -16.35
CA LEU A 28 -13.20 0.07 -15.41
C LEU A 28 -14.68 0.36 -15.60
N HIS A 29 -15.45 -0.70 -15.81
CA HIS A 29 -16.90 -0.66 -15.77
C HIS A 29 -17.35 -0.97 -14.34
N ILE A 30 -18.10 -0.04 -13.72
CA ILE A 30 -18.57 -0.16 -12.32
C ILE A 30 -19.31 -1.49 -12.07
N ARG A 31 -19.99 -2.02 -13.10
CA ARG A 31 -20.73 -3.28 -13.05
C ARG A 31 -19.85 -4.54 -12.97
N GLN A 32 -18.56 -4.43 -13.25
CA GLN A 32 -17.57 -5.51 -13.19
C GLN A 32 -16.71 -5.48 -11.92
N ILE A 33 -17.00 -4.55 -10.98
CA ILE A 33 -16.26 -4.46 -9.73
C ILE A 33 -16.59 -5.67 -8.86
N GLU A 34 -15.61 -6.56 -8.69
CA GLU A 34 -15.71 -7.70 -7.79
C GLU A 34 -15.49 -7.26 -6.32
N VAL A 35 -16.46 -6.53 -5.77
CA VAL A 35 -16.40 -5.90 -4.44
C VAL A 35 -16.01 -6.91 -3.35
N ALA A 36 -16.48 -8.16 -3.43
CA ALA A 36 -16.15 -9.21 -2.48
C ALA A 36 -14.65 -9.55 -2.46
N LYS A 37 -14.00 -9.62 -3.63
CA LYS A 37 -12.55 -9.94 -3.70
C LYS A 37 -11.70 -8.75 -3.28
N ILE A 38 -12.12 -7.54 -3.64
CA ILE A 38 -11.42 -6.31 -3.26
C ILE A 38 -11.51 -6.09 -1.75
N SER A 39 -12.71 -6.17 -1.16
CA SER A 39 -12.90 -6.04 0.29
C SER A 39 -12.11 -7.09 1.07
N PHE A 40 -12.09 -8.34 0.61
CA PHE A 40 -11.27 -9.39 1.22
C PHE A 40 -9.76 -9.04 1.21
N ALA A 41 -9.24 -8.60 0.05
CA ALA A 41 -7.83 -8.18 -0.06
C ALA A 41 -7.51 -6.97 0.85
N LEU A 42 -8.42 -6.01 0.94
CA LEU A 42 -8.28 -4.83 1.80
C LEU A 42 -8.31 -5.21 3.28
N VAL A 43 -9.22 -6.09 3.71
CA VAL A 43 -9.29 -6.54 5.11
C VAL A 43 -8.01 -7.26 5.51
N ILE A 44 -7.51 -8.16 4.66
CA ILE A 44 -6.24 -8.84 4.93
C ILE A 44 -5.10 -7.83 5.05
N ARG A 45 -5.03 -6.86 4.15
CA ARG A 45 -3.88 -5.95 4.08
C ARG A 45 -3.93 -4.81 5.08
N LEU A 46 -5.11 -4.27 5.39
CA LEU A 46 -5.25 -3.12 6.29
C LEU A 46 -5.51 -3.52 7.75
N LEU A 47 -6.06 -4.71 8.02
CA LEU A 47 -6.34 -5.16 9.39
C LEU A 47 -5.43 -6.33 9.80
N ILE A 48 -5.39 -7.39 9.00
CA ILE A 48 -4.68 -8.61 9.39
C ILE A 48 -3.16 -8.38 9.37
N SER A 49 -2.62 -7.74 8.33
CA SER A 49 -1.19 -7.43 8.20
C SER A 49 -0.61 -6.63 9.39
N PRO A 50 -1.15 -5.46 9.79
CA PRO A 50 -0.60 -4.72 10.93
C PRO A 50 -0.79 -5.46 12.25
N LEU A 51 -1.87 -6.23 12.41
CA LEU A 51 -2.10 -7.02 13.62
C LEU A 51 -1.07 -8.15 13.77
N TRP A 52 -0.72 -8.82 12.66
CA TRP A 52 0.41 -9.76 12.62
C TRP A 52 1.74 -9.07 12.89
N ALA A 53 1.97 -7.88 12.34
CA ALA A 53 3.21 -7.14 12.59
C ALA A 53 3.39 -6.80 14.07
N VAL A 54 2.33 -6.33 14.75
CA VAL A 54 2.36 -6.08 16.20
C VAL A 54 2.73 -7.36 16.96
N LEU A 55 2.11 -8.50 16.62
CA LEU A 55 2.37 -9.78 17.26
C LEU A 55 3.83 -10.22 17.09
N LEU A 56 4.36 -10.18 15.86
CA LEU A 56 5.73 -10.61 15.57
C LEU A 56 6.78 -9.69 16.21
N VAL A 57 6.55 -8.38 16.12
CA VAL A 57 7.46 -7.35 16.63
C VAL A 57 7.49 -7.32 18.17
N TYR A 58 6.41 -7.76 18.83
CA TYR A 58 6.37 -7.91 20.29
C TYR A 58 7.50 -8.81 20.81
N PHE A 59 7.71 -9.98 20.18
CA PHE A 59 8.72 -10.96 20.58
C PHE A 59 10.15 -10.60 20.13
N MET A 60 10.31 -9.62 19.24
CA MET A 60 11.62 -9.26 18.70
C MET A 60 12.38 -8.33 19.66
N PRO A 61 13.67 -8.60 19.96
CA PRO A 61 14.50 -7.77 20.84
C PRO A 61 15.11 -6.56 20.08
N ILE A 62 14.25 -5.72 19.51
CA ILE A 62 14.64 -4.47 18.82
C ILE A 62 14.13 -3.24 19.57
N ASP A 63 14.72 -2.09 19.27
CA ASP A 63 14.33 -0.83 19.89
C ASP A 63 12.90 -0.41 19.52
N LEU A 64 12.29 0.38 20.40
CA LEU A 64 10.90 0.79 20.27
C LEU A 64 10.63 1.58 18.98
N MET A 65 11.60 2.34 18.47
CA MET A 65 11.42 3.12 17.24
C MET A 65 11.35 2.21 16.02
N SER A 66 12.26 1.25 15.91
CA SER A 66 12.20 0.22 14.85
C SER A 66 10.92 -0.61 14.93
N LYS A 67 10.44 -0.95 16.14
CA LYS A 67 9.14 -1.62 16.31
C LYS A 67 8.00 -0.82 15.67
N LYS A 68 7.94 0.49 15.94
CA LYS A 68 6.92 1.39 15.38
C LYS A 68 7.00 1.48 13.86
N VAL A 69 8.21 1.64 13.31
CA VAL A 69 8.41 1.69 11.85
C VAL A 69 7.91 0.43 11.17
N LEU A 70 8.21 -0.75 11.73
CA LEU A 70 7.76 -2.03 11.17
C LEU A 70 6.23 -2.16 11.18
N ILE A 71 5.57 -1.74 12.25
CA ILE A 71 4.10 -1.77 12.33
C ILE A 71 3.49 -0.81 11.31
N VAL A 72 4.04 0.40 11.15
CA VAL A 72 3.57 1.38 10.16
C VAL A 72 3.79 0.87 8.73
N LEU A 73 4.94 0.25 8.44
CA LEU A 73 5.21 -0.39 7.14
C LEU A 73 4.17 -1.49 6.83
N ALA A 74 3.77 -2.28 7.83
CA ALA A 74 2.77 -3.32 7.67
C ALA A 74 1.35 -2.79 7.43
N ALA A 75 1.07 -1.54 7.84
CA ALA A 75 -0.19 -0.84 7.59
C ALA A 75 -0.22 -0.06 6.27
N MET A 76 0.89 -0.02 5.51
CA MET A 76 0.94 0.69 4.23
C MET A 76 -0.04 0.09 3.20
N PRO A 77 -0.63 0.94 2.34
CA PRO A 77 -1.55 0.48 1.30
C PRO A 77 -0.87 -0.42 0.26
N THR A 78 -1.66 -0.90 -0.70
CA THR A 78 -1.17 -1.78 -1.76
C THR A 78 -0.15 -1.06 -2.64
N ALA A 79 0.97 -1.73 -2.95
CA ALA A 79 2.04 -1.16 -3.74
C ALA A 79 1.66 -1.07 -5.22
N ALA A 80 1.93 0.06 -5.87
CA ALA A 80 1.58 0.26 -7.28
C ALA A 80 2.28 -0.74 -8.24
N ASN A 81 3.42 -1.32 -7.83
CA ASN A 81 4.08 -2.37 -8.61
C ASN A 81 3.20 -3.61 -8.82
N THR A 82 2.28 -3.94 -7.91
CA THR A 82 1.35 -5.07 -8.14
C THR A 82 0.44 -4.79 -9.32
N THR A 83 0.03 -3.53 -9.51
CA THR A 83 -0.71 -3.10 -10.71
C THR A 83 0.14 -3.27 -11.96
N LEU A 84 1.39 -2.81 -11.97
CA LEU A 84 2.29 -2.99 -13.11
C LEU A 84 2.47 -4.47 -13.47
N LEU A 85 2.76 -5.32 -12.47
CA LEU A 85 2.91 -6.76 -12.70
C LEU A 85 1.62 -7.39 -13.21
N SER A 86 0.46 -6.91 -12.75
CA SER A 86 -0.82 -7.43 -13.22
C SER A 86 -1.12 -7.09 -14.68
N VAL A 87 -0.66 -5.93 -15.15
CA VAL A 87 -0.73 -5.57 -16.58
C VAL A 87 0.26 -6.42 -17.36
N GLN A 88 1.50 -6.52 -16.87
CA GLN A 88 2.57 -7.27 -17.51
C GLN A 88 2.23 -8.76 -17.71
N PHE A 89 1.61 -9.38 -16.70
CA PHE A 89 1.25 -10.80 -16.71
C PHE A 89 -0.23 -11.06 -17.02
N ASN A 90 -1.01 -10.04 -17.42
CA ASN A 90 -2.45 -10.13 -17.67
C ASN A 90 -3.27 -10.77 -16.51
N THR A 91 -2.82 -10.60 -15.27
CA THR A 91 -3.49 -11.16 -14.09
C THR A 91 -4.55 -10.20 -13.56
N ARG A 92 -5.70 -10.12 -14.26
CA ARG A 92 -6.87 -9.29 -13.88
C ARG A 92 -6.50 -7.85 -13.45
N PRO A 93 -5.90 -7.06 -14.34
CA PRO A 93 -5.29 -5.79 -13.95
C PRO A 93 -6.30 -4.74 -13.48
N GLN A 94 -7.55 -4.80 -13.92
CA GLN A 94 -8.62 -3.94 -13.43
C GLN A 94 -8.93 -4.18 -11.94
N LEU A 95 -8.98 -5.45 -11.52
CA LEU A 95 -9.23 -5.81 -10.13
C LEU A 95 -8.09 -5.32 -9.23
N VAL A 96 -6.85 -5.60 -9.64
CA VAL A 96 -5.66 -5.21 -8.88
C VAL A 96 -5.55 -3.68 -8.81
N SER A 97 -5.77 -2.96 -9.92
CA SER A 97 -5.74 -1.49 -9.93
C SER A 97 -6.81 -0.87 -9.05
N THR A 98 -8.02 -1.42 -9.07
CA THR A 98 -9.12 -0.96 -8.19
C THR A 98 -8.78 -1.19 -6.72
N ALA A 99 -8.29 -2.38 -6.38
CA ALA A 99 -7.89 -2.70 -5.02
C ALA A 99 -6.76 -1.78 -4.53
N THR A 100 -5.77 -1.51 -5.39
CA THR A 100 -4.69 -0.57 -5.11
C THR A 100 -5.24 0.83 -4.85
N PHE A 101 -6.06 1.35 -5.76
CA PHE A 101 -6.66 2.67 -5.63
C PHE A 101 -7.48 2.82 -4.35
N ILE A 102 -8.40 1.88 -4.08
CA ILE A 102 -9.24 1.91 -2.88
C ILE A 102 -8.37 1.82 -1.62
N SER A 103 -7.32 0.97 -1.62
CA SER A 103 -6.39 0.89 -0.49
C SER A 103 -5.67 2.21 -0.24
N THR A 104 -5.26 2.92 -1.30
CA THR A 104 -4.60 4.23 -1.21
C THR A 104 -5.56 5.29 -0.67
N VAL A 105 -6.80 5.32 -1.15
CA VAL A 105 -7.81 6.26 -0.63
C VAL A 105 -8.13 5.96 0.84
N LEU A 106 -8.36 4.70 1.19
CA LEU A 106 -8.60 4.29 2.58
C LEU A 106 -7.41 4.62 3.49
N SER A 107 -6.19 4.57 2.96
CA SER A 107 -4.97 4.89 3.72
C SER A 107 -4.98 6.31 4.30
N LEU A 108 -5.69 7.25 3.67
CA LEU A 108 -5.84 8.62 4.18
C LEU A 108 -6.50 8.64 5.56
N ILE A 109 -7.31 7.62 5.89
CA ILE A 109 -7.96 7.46 7.18
C ILE A 109 -7.22 6.42 8.04
N THR A 110 -6.84 5.28 7.46
CA THR A 110 -6.28 4.18 8.24
C THR A 110 -4.85 4.46 8.72
N LEU A 111 -4.01 5.15 7.95
CA LEU A 111 -2.65 5.48 8.40
C LEU A 111 -2.65 6.43 9.60
N PRO A 112 -3.40 7.54 9.62
CA PRO A 112 -3.54 8.35 10.83
C PRO A 112 -4.02 7.56 12.05
N VAL A 113 -4.98 6.66 11.88
CA VAL A 113 -5.49 5.80 12.97
C VAL A 113 -4.39 4.87 13.49
N VAL A 114 -3.66 4.20 12.61
CA VAL A 114 -2.53 3.33 13.01
C VAL A 114 -1.44 4.15 13.69
N LEU A 115 -1.13 5.35 13.19
CA LEU A 115 -0.15 6.24 13.80
C LEU A 115 -0.58 6.66 15.20
N MET A 116 -1.85 7.00 15.44
CA MET A 116 -2.36 7.30 16.79
C MET A 116 -2.24 6.11 17.76
N LEU A 117 -2.41 4.89 17.26
CA LEU A 117 -2.30 3.67 18.08
C LEU A 117 -0.85 3.31 18.39
N VAL A 118 0.06 3.50 17.43
CA VAL A 118 1.48 3.13 17.52
C VAL A 118 2.32 4.22 18.18
N GLN A 119 1.96 5.48 17.95
CA GLN A 119 2.55 6.66 18.53
C GLN A 119 1.45 7.38 19.34
N PRO A 120 1.30 7.04 20.64
CA PRO A 120 0.40 7.80 21.50
C PRO A 120 0.77 9.28 21.40
N PRO A 121 -0.23 10.17 21.46
CA PRO A 121 -0.06 11.59 21.21
C PRO A 121 1.10 12.08 22.05
N ILE A 122 1.99 12.79 21.36
CA ILE A 122 3.17 13.44 21.90
C ILE A 122 2.67 14.37 23.01
N MET A 123 2.61 13.88 24.24
CA MET A 123 2.48 14.71 25.43
C MET A 123 3.88 15.25 25.73
N HIS A 124 4.36 16.12 24.84
CA HIS A 124 5.37 17.10 25.20
C HIS A 124 4.61 18.31 25.73
N LEU A 125 4.32 18.26 27.02
CA LEU A 125 4.19 19.43 27.89
C LEU A 125 5.19 19.24 29.02
#